data_AF-A0A8J7MYI5-F1
#
_entry.id   AF-A0A8J7MYI5-F1
#
_cell.length_a   1.000
_cell.length_b   1.000
_cell.length_c   1.000
_cell.angle_alpha   90.00
_cell.angle_beta   90.00
_cell.angle_gamma   90.00
#
_symmetry.space_group_name_H-M   'P 1'
#
loop_
_entity.id
_entity.type
_entity.pdbx_description
1 polymer ?
#
loop_
_entity_poly.entity_id
_entity_poly.type
_entity_poly.pdbx_seq_one_letter_code
_entity_poly.pdbx_strand_id
1 'polypeptide(L)' 'PLPDFGGAFPMCGVWLVASEPAGMCIREDRNIVTTDDARFIPHVILD' A
#
# COMPACT_ATOMS: atom_id res chain seq x y z
N PRO A 1 1.18 4.94 14.45
CA PRO A 1 2.30 5.16 13.49
C PRO A 1 2.27 4.02 12.46
N LEU A 2 2.82 4.21 11.26
CA LEU A 2 2.93 3.10 10.29
C LEU A 2 3.86 2.02 10.85
N PRO A 3 3.53 0.73 10.67
CA PRO A 3 4.40 -0.36 11.08
C PRO A 3 5.70 -0.36 10.26
N ASP A 4 6.79 -0.74 10.91
CA ASP A 4 8.10 -0.95 10.28
C ASP A 4 8.26 -2.43 9.92
N PHE A 5 8.44 -2.70 8.62
CA PHE A 5 8.76 -4.01 8.07
C PHE A 5 10.20 -4.04 7.54
N GLY A 6 11.18 -3.99 8.43
CA GLY A 6 12.60 -4.10 8.05
C GLY A 6 13.13 -2.85 7.34
N GLY A 7 12.74 -1.67 7.82
CA GLY A 7 13.05 -0.37 7.26
C GLY A 7 12.11 0.06 6.12
N ALA A 8 10.98 -0.64 5.95
CA ALA A 8 9.95 -0.29 4.98
C ALA A 8 8.61 -0.01 5.68
N PHE A 9 7.94 1.06 5.26
CA PHE A 9 6.68 1.53 5.84
C PHE A 9 5.55 1.37 4.80
N PRO A 10 4.74 0.30 4.89
CA PRO A 10 3.68 0.04 3.93
C PRO A 10 2.42 0.87 4.18
N MET A 11 1.72 1.18 3.09
CA MET A 11 0.41 1.82 3.04
C MET A 11 -0.51 1.03 2.11
N CYS A 12 -1.78 0.89 2.48
CA CYS A 12 -2.82 0.38 1.59
C CYS A 12 -3.49 1.53 0.82
N GLY A 13 -3.47 1.45 -0.51
CA GLY A 13 -4.34 2.25 -1.37
C GLY A 13 -5.59 1.44 -1.73
N VAL A 14 -6.77 2.06 -1.69
CA VAL A 14 -8.03 1.45 -2.10
C VAL A 14 -8.68 2.32 -3.17
N TRP A 15 -9.12 1.70 -4.25
CA TRP A 15 -9.75 2.37 -5.38
C TRP A 15 -11.26 2.19 -5.32
N LEU A 16 -11.97 3.31 -5.51
CA LEU A 16 -13.40 3.31 -5.73
C LEU A 16 -13.69 3.61 -7.21
N VAL A 17 -14.64 2.91 -7.79
CA VAL A 17 -15.20 3.20 -9.11
C VAL A 17 -16.70 3.37 -8.94
N ALA A 18 -17.22 4.56 -9.28
CA ALA A 18 -18.62 4.90 -9.05
C ALA A 18 -19.07 4.67 -7.59
N SER A 19 -18.21 5.02 -6.63
CA SER A 19 -18.41 4.82 -5.17
C SER A 19 -18.38 3.36 -4.69
N GLU A 20 -18.10 2.40 -5.57
CA GLU A 20 -17.96 0.99 -5.22
C GLU A 20 -16.48 0.59 -5.14
N PRO A 21 -16.07 -0.27 -4.18
CA PRO A 21 -14.70 -0.74 -4.09
C PRO A 21 -14.33 -1.61 -5.31
N ALA A 22 -13.22 -1.28 -5.98
CA ALA A 22 -12.81 -1.91 -7.23
C ALA A 22 -11.40 -2.51 -7.19
N GLY A 23 -10.62 -2.25 -6.14
CA GLY A 23 -9.30 -2.83 -5.99
C GLY A 23 -8.51 -2.24 -4.83
N MET A 24 -7.43 -2.92 -4.45
CA MET A 24 -6.46 -2.43 -3.48
C MET A 24 -5.03 -2.64 -3.97
N CYS A 25 -4.11 -1.86 -3.43
CA CYS A 25 -2.68 -2.06 -3.59
C CYS A 25 -1.96 -1.81 -2.27
N ILE A 26 -0.75 -2.37 -2.16
CA ILE A 26 0.18 -2.05 -1.08
C ILE A 26 1.37 -1.35 -1.72
N ARG A 27 1.74 -0.18 -1.19
CA ARG A 27 2.98 0.52 -1.55
C ARG A 27 3.83 0.69 -0.30
N GLU A 28 5.14 0.58 -0.43
CA GLU A 28 6.07 0.81 0.68
C GLU A 28 7.24 1.72 0.28
N ASP A 29 7.69 2.52 1.24
CA ASP A 29 8.85 3.41 1.13
C ASP A 29 9.76 3.21 2.35
N ARG A 30 11.03 3.63 2.26
CA ARG A 30 11.94 3.68 3.41
C ARG A 30 11.67 4.85 4.33
N ASN A 31 10.95 5.87 3.83
CA ASN A 31 10.50 7.00 4.62
C ASN A 31 9.05 6.80 5.09
N ILE A 32 8.68 7.50 6.16
CA ILE A 32 7.31 7.46 6.70
C ILE A 32 6.26 8.12 5.78
N VAL A 33 6.70 8.91 4.80
CA VAL A 33 5.85 9.50 3.76
C VAL A 33 6.13 8.76 2.47
N THR A 34 5.09 8.16 1.89
CA THR A 34 5.17 7.46 0.61
C THR A 34 5.32 8.46 -0.53
N THR A 35 6.29 8.22 -1.40
CA THR A 35 6.61 9.07 -2.55
C THR A 35 6.34 8.36 -3.88
N ASP A 36 6.68 9.00 -4.99
CA ASP A 36 6.56 8.39 -6.33
C ASP A 36 7.51 7.20 -6.52
N ASP A 37 8.65 7.19 -5.82
CA ASP A 37 9.63 6.09 -5.83
C ASP A 37 9.21 4.89 -4.96
N ALA A 38 8.08 4.99 -4.24
CA ALA A 38 7.59 3.90 -3.40
C ALA A 38 7.22 2.67 -4.23
N ARG A 39 7.65 1.50 -3.76
CA ARG A 39 7.58 0.22 -4.46
C ARG A 39 6.18 -0.37 -4.35
N PHE A 40 5.68 -0.96 -5.43
CA PHE A 40 4.46 -1.78 -5.40
C PHE A 40 4.78 -3.16 -4.84
N ILE A 41 3.98 -3.60 -3.87
CA ILE A 41 4.16 -4.87 -3.20
C ILE A 41 3.13 -5.88 -3.73
N PRO A 42 3.59 -7.03 -4.29
CA PRO A 42 2.70 -8.11 -4.67
C PRO A 42 1.92 -8.61 -3.45
N HIS A 43 0.61 -8.79 -3.61
CA HIS A 43 -0.26 -9.27 -2.55
C HIS A 43 -1.34 -10.18 -3.12
N VAL A 44 -1.92 -11.00 -2.24
CA VAL A 44 -3.04 -11.89 -2.53
C VAL A 44 -4.02 -11.81 -1.36
N ILE A 45 -5.32 -11.89 -1.66
CA ILE A 45 -6.37 -12.05 -0.66
C ILE A 45 -6.66 -13.55 -0.58
N LEU A 46 -6.52 -14.12 0.61
CA LEU A 46 -6.80 -15.53 0.88
C LEU A 46 -8.17 -15.67 1.56
N ASP A 47 -8.79 -16.85 1.39
CA ASP A 47 -10.04 -17.23 2.06
C ASP A 47 -9.82 -17.64 3.52
#